data_AF-A0AAD3M7E7-F1
#
_entry.id   AF-A0AAD3M7E7-F1
#
_cell.length_a   1.000
_cell.length_b   1.000
_cell.length_c   1.000
_cell.angle_alpha   90.00
_cell.angle_beta   90.00
_cell.angle_gamma   90.00
#
_symmetry.space_group_name_H-M   'P 1'
#
loop_
_entity.id
_entity.type
_entity.pdbx_description
1 polymer ?
#
loop_
_entity_poly.entity_id
_entity_poly.type
_entity_poly.pdbx_seq_one_letter_code
_entity_poly.pdbx_strand_id
1 'polypeptide(L)'
;MKSPKRSWSDDGRGVREKSWMGCEGRPTSPFIPLMSTHPSPPVLLSQKGGIVLGVKALDDSHIVSMQGNDRHRNKESRGTWTNRQLIFYKCTLYLFIFSLELKRSVSAPPDSDDFAFFHEGAQGCLGVRDHSLILSTSCEEDNQRWKWVTRGRLFNLGSSLCLGVTTGNITSRSDRSPLGVYTCDREPPRVRWTWNCGQVLDNLNNYLPSPSIWNSSSTAPASKLKWTLHGGVQDLCAKIYREIYTIQGNSHGRPCYLPFLYDGQWFHSCTSIGREDGHLWCATTYDYGKDERWGFCPVKSSGCETFWDTDPLTESCYQFNFQATLSWSEARISCQQQGADLLSITKLHEQTYINGLLTGYSAALWIGLNDLDINGGWQWADSSPLKYLNWEQDQPNHAEEENCAVIRTESSGRWQNRDCSVALPYVCKKRPNATLDPFTTDSWADDEKYECDVGWQAFQAGCYKLTSEKTDWDTAQKTCQKMEANLVSIHTLPELEFILRNLKKDVDQLWIGLHDTDMQMDFQWTDHTPVIFTYWHPFEPNNFRNTQEDCVSIWGAEGRWDDSPCNMTLPSICKKPGTKSDGKPQHQDCKQGWKWHSPACYWVGEDLLTFSEARKSCEDHGAALVTITN
;
A
#
# COMPACT_ATOMS: atom_id res chain seq x y z
N MET A 1 21.18 -12.17 -36.97
CA MET A 1 21.26 -10.70 -36.93
C MET A 1 21.60 -10.29 -35.50
N LYS A 2 22.58 -9.39 -35.32
CA LYS A 2 23.18 -9.06 -34.02
C LYS A 2 22.21 -8.25 -33.15
N SER A 3 21.93 -8.74 -31.94
CA SER A 3 21.24 -8.02 -30.87
C SER A 3 22.11 -6.88 -30.33
N PRO A 4 21.57 -5.70 -30.01
CA PRO A 4 22.36 -4.63 -29.40
C PRO A 4 22.50 -4.87 -27.89
N LYS A 5 23.75 -4.97 -27.42
CA LYS A 5 24.10 -4.81 -26.01
C LYS A 5 23.85 -3.34 -25.62
N ARG A 6 22.93 -3.07 -24.70
CA ARG A 6 22.88 -1.78 -23.97
C ARG A 6 23.77 -1.89 -22.74
N SER A 7 24.85 -1.12 -22.75
CA SER A 7 25.66 -0.80 -21.58
C SER A 7 24.88 0.17 -20.69
N TRP A 8 24.67 -0.18 -19.44
CA TRP A 8 24.25 0.78 -18.42
C TRP A 8 25.46 1.62 -18.04
N SER A 9 25.44 2.91 -18.40
CA SER A 9 26.36 3.89 -17.83
C SER A 9 25.80 4.35 -16.50
N ASP A 10 26.61 4.16 -15.47
CA ASP A 10 26.41 4.60 -14.10
C ASP A 10 26.27 6.13 -14.05
N ASP A 11 25.05 6.63 -13.84
CA ASP A 11 24.78 8.05 -13.56
C ASP A 11 24.26 8.14 -12.13
N GLY A 12 25.20 8.31 -11.20
CA GLY A 12 24.95 8.30 -9.77
C GLY A 12 23.97 9.40 -9.33
N ARG A 13 22.75 9.01 -8.98
CA ARG A 13 21.81 9.81 -8.19
C ARG A 13 21.07 8.88 -7.23
N GLY A 14 21.58 8.79 -6.00
CA GLY A 14 20.98 8.04 -4.92
C GLY A 14 19.67 8.68 -4.46
N VAL A 15 18.56 8.00 -4.73
CA VAL A 15 17.28 8.20 -4.06
C VAL A 15 17.47 7.72 -2.61
N ARG A 16 17.27 8.59 -1.62
CA ARG A 16 17.19 8.19 -0.20
C ARG A 16 15.72 7.99 0.17
N GLU A 17 15.15 6.91 -0.34
CA GLU A 17 13.93 6.36 0.25
C GLU A 17 14.29 5.71 1.59
N LYS A 18 13.47 5.98 2.61
CA LYS A 18 13.46 5.18 3.84
C LYS A 18 12.43 4.08 3.60
N SER A 19 12.89 2.86 3.44
CA SER A 19 12.05 1.67 3.31
C SER A 19 12.38 0.67 4.42
N TRP A 20 11.51 -0.30 4.62
CA TRP A 20 11.84 -1.50 5.41
C TRP A 20 13.09 -2.14 4.79
N MET A 21 14.10 -2.38 5.63
CA MET A 21 15.40 -2.87 5.19
C MET A 21 15.46 -4.38 5.31
N GLY A 22 15.85 -5.06 4.22
CA GLY A 22 16.24 -6.47 4.24
C GLY A 22 17.77 -6.62 4.24
N CYS A 23 18.32 -7.43 5.14
CA CYS A 23 19.71 -7.86 5.12
C CYS A 23 19.82 -9.35 4.77
N GLU A 24 20.87 -9.74 4.04
CA GLU A 24 21.19 -11.11 3.63
C GLU A 24 22.54 -11.54 4.22
N GLY A 25 22.56 -12.67 4.93
CA GLY A 25 23.74 -13.22 5.60
C GLY A 25 23.95 -14.70 5.29
N ARG A 26 25.20 -15.17 5.41
CA ARG A 26 25.54 -16.58 5.24
C ARG A 26 25.23 -17.39 6.52
N PRO A 27 24.84 -18.67 6.37
CA PRO A 27 24.65 -19.57 7.51
C PRO A 27 25.94 -19.76 8.30
N THR A 28 25.84 -19.85 9.64
CA THR A 28 26.98 -20.03 10.54
C THR A 28 27.43 -21.49 10.58
N SER A 29 28.41 -21.89 9.76
CA SER A 29 29.08 -23.20 9.94
C SER A 29 30.26 -23.08 10.93
N PRO A 30 30.40 -23.98 11.92
CA PRO A 30 31.58 -24.02 12.77
C PRO A 30 32.76 -24.65 12.01
N PHE A 31 33.76 -23.84 11.67
CA PHE A 31 35.08 -24.32 11.28
C PHE A 31 35.76 -25.01 12.47
N ILE A 32 35.97 -26.34 12.38
CA ILE A 32 36.88 -27.07 13.27
C ILE A 32 38.25 -27.12 12.60
N PRO A 33 39.31 -26.52 13.15
CA PRO A 33 40.66 -26.71 12.65
C PRO A 33 41.20 -28.07 13.13
N LEU A 34 41.65 -28.89 12.18
CA LEU A 34 42.45 -30.09 12.42
C LEU A 34 43.82 -29.71 13.00
N MET A 35 44.13 -30.19 14.21
CA MET A 35 45.51 -30.33 14.70
C MET A 35 45.75 -31.76 15.22
N SER A 36 46.92 -32.28 14.88
CA SER A 36 47.34 -33.67 15.02
C SER A 36 48.15 -33.94 16.30
N THR A 37 47.92 -35.15 16.85
CA THR A 37 48.84 -36.09 17.55
C THR A 37 49.27 -35.92 19.03
N HIS A 38 48.68 -36.80 19.89
CA HIS A 38 49.28 -37.77 20.85
C HIS A 38 49.89 -37.32 22.23
N PRO A 39 50.04 -38.20 23.26
CA PRO A 39 48.98 -38.72 24.17
C PRO A 39 49.34 -38.80 25.69
N SER A 40 48.35 -39.13 26.56
CA SER A 40 48.43 -39.76 27.92
C SER A 40 48.55 -38.85 29.19
N PRO A 41 48.19 -39.30 30.42
CA PRO A 41 46.97 -40.01 30.89
C PRO A 41 46.44 -39.41 32.27
N PRO A 42 45.79 -40.14 33.22
CA PRO A 42 44.46 -39.78 33.76
C PRO A 42 44.43 -39.34 35.25
N VAL A 43 43.43 -38.57 35.69
CA VAL A 43 43.08 -38.48 37.14
C VAL A 43 41.57 -38.37 37.38
N LEU A 44 41.18 -39.10 38.43
CA LEU A 44 39.91 -39.45 39.05
C LEU A 44 39.03 -38.33 39.65
N LEU A 45 37.73 -38.67 39.73
CA LEU A 45 36.75 -38.50 40.83
C LEU A 45 36.31 -37.11 41.33
N SER A 46 34.99 -36.85 41.24
CA SER A 46 34.05 -36.71 42.37
C SER A 46 32.73 -36.09 41.85
N GLN A 47 31.65 -36.84 41.59
CA GLN A 47 30.58 -37.28 42.50
C GLN A 47 29.75 -36.20 43.24
N LYS A 48 28.41 -36.31 43.05
CA LYS A 48 27.23 -35.85 43.84
C LYS A 48 26.73 -34.43 43.56
N GLY A 49 25.44 -34.15 43.35
CA GLY A 49 24.14 -34.87 43.28
C GLY A 49 23.13 -33.91 42.60
N GLY A 50 22.09 -34.30 41.85
CA GLY A 50 20.90 -35.06 42.26
C GLY A 50 20.00 -34.20 43.20
N ILE A 51 18.71 -33.95 43.02
CA ILE A 51 17.60 -34.55 42.25
C ILE A 51 16.43 -33.52 42.19
N VAL A 52 15.75 -33.49 41.04
CA VAL A 52 14.30 -33.37 40.72
C VAL A 52 13.30 -32.99 41.83
N LEU A 53 12.32 -32.13 41.50
CA LEU A 53 10.87 -32.43 41.53
C LEU A 53 10.06 -31.29 40.91
N GLY A 54 9.07 -31.65 40.08
CA GLY A 54 8.18 -30.74 39.38
C GLY A 54 6.73 -30.73 39.89
N VAL A 55 5.98 -29.85 39.23
CA VAL A 55 4.53 -29.85 38.94
C VAL A 55 3.54 -29.68 40.11
N LYS A 56 2.76 -28.56 40.10
CA LYS A 56 1.30 -28.58 39.85
C LYS A 56 0.67 -27.18 39.78
N ALA A 57 -0.33 -27.08 38.90
CA ALA A 57 -1.24 -25.95 38.66
C ALA A 57 -2.33 -25.82 39.74
N LEU A 58 -3.05 -24.68 39.75
CA LEU A 58 -4.45 -24.55 40.15
C LEU A 58 -5.09 -23.22 39.69
N ASP A 59 -6.32 -23.34 39.20
CA ASP A 59 -7.38 -22.34 38.95
C ASP A 59 -7.80 -21.55 40.22
N ASP A 60 -8.41 -20.37 40.04
CA ASP A 60 -9.84 -20.17 40.39
C ASP A 60 -10.37 -18.75 40.14
N SER A 61 -11.67 -18.71 39.87
CA SER A 61 -12.53 -17.55 39.57
C SER A 61 -13.45 -17.19 40.75
N HIS A 62 -13.87 -15.91 40.87
CA HIS A 62 -15.27 -15.44 41.11
C HIS A 62 -15.41 -14.06 41.82
N ILE A 63 -16.03 -13.11 41.10
CA ILE A 63 -17.25 -12.29 41.38
C ILE A 63 -17.50 -11.71 42.80
N VAL A 64 -17.82 -10.39 42.89
CA VAL A 64 -19.13 -9.80 43.35
C VAL A 64 -19.05 -8.25 43.40
N SER A 65 -20.09 -7.61 42.85
CA SER A 65 -20.47 -6.19 42.90
C SER A 65 -21.25 -5.81 44.17
N MET A 66 -21.27 -4.53 44.58
CA MET A 66 -22.47 -3.89 45.15
C MET A 66 -22.41 -2.35 45.24
N GLN A 67 -23.51 -1.70 44.83
CA GLN A 67 -23.86 -0.28 45.04
C GLN A 67 -24.35 -0.02 46.48
N GLY A 68 -24.30 1.24 46.94
CA GLY A 68 -24.99 1.67 48.17
C GLY A 68 -24.78 3.14 48.57
N ASN A 69 -25.87 3.82 48.93
CA ASN A 69 -26.11 5.26 48.97
C ASN A 69 -25.87 5.94 50.34
N ASP A 70 -25.91 7.28 50.35
CA ASP A 70 -26.45 8.21 51.38
C ASP A 70 -25.60 8.82 52.55
N ARG A 71 -25.49 10.17 52.46
CA ARG A 71 -25.86 11.26 53.43
C ARG A 71 -25.08 11.57 54.73
N HIS A 72 -24.62 12.84 54.74
CA HIS A 72 -24.65 13.90 55.78
C HIS A 72 -24.14 13.63 57.22
N ARG A 73 -23.15 14.43 57.67
CA ARG A 73 -23.32 15.49 58.71
C ARG A 73 -22.10 16.41 58.90
N ASN A 74 -22.41 17.70 59.07
CA ASN A 74 -21.52 18.84 59.38
C ASN A 74 -20.76 18.73 60.73
N LYS A 75 -19.56 19.31 60.77
CA LYS A 75 -19.06 20.07 61.93
C LYS A 75 -18.05 21.15 61.48
N GLU A 76 -18.31 22.39 61.90
CA GLU A 76 -17.55 23.60 61.63
C GLU A 76 -16.16 23.62 62.30
N SER A 77 -15.16 24.21 61.64
CA SER A 77 -14.20 25.09 62.32
C SER A 77 -13.62 26.14 61.34
N ARG A 78 -13.42 27.35 61.87
CA ARG A 78 -13.03 28.60 61.19
C ARG A 78 -11.52 28.72 60.97
N GLY A 79 -11.15 29.45 59.91
CA GLY A 79 -9.85 30.09 59.68
C GLY A 79 -8.96 29.27 58.74
N THR A 80 -8.44 29.77 57.63
CA THR A 80 -7.91 31.11 57.34
C THR A 80 -7.96 31.39 55.84
N TRP A 81 -8.30 32.64 55.52
CA TRP A 81 -8.28 33.22 54.18
C TRP A 81 -6.84 33.47 53.73
N THR A 82 -6.24 32.59 52.93
CA THR A 82 -5.05 32.95 52.11
C THR A 82 -4.92 32.17 50.80
N ASN A 83 -5.77 31.17 50.50
CA ASN A 83 -5.54 30.30 49.33
C ASN A 83 -6.38 30.57 48.06
N ARG A 84 -7.38 31.46 48.10
CA ARG A 84 -8.23 31.70 46.91
C ARG A 84 -7.56 32.55 45.82
N GLN A 85 -6.70 33.49 46.21
CA GLN A 85 -5.91 34.31 45.29
C GLN A 85 -4.79 33.50 44.63
N LEU A 86 -4.11 32.61 45.37
CA LEU A 86 -3.05 31.77 44.80
C LEU A 86 -3.58 30.69 43.84
N ILE A 87 -4.78 30.16 44.06
CA ILE A 87 -5.38 29.14 43.16
C ILE A 87 -5.86 29.80 41.85
N PHE A 88 -6.43 31.01 41.92
CA PHE A 88 -6.79 31.75 40.70
C PHE A 88 -5.56 32.15 39.88
N TYR A 89 -4.48 32.62 40.52
CA TYR A 89 -3.22 32.91 39.83
C TYR A 89 -2.53 31.65 39.30
N LYS A 90 -2.65 30.50 39.97
CA LYS A 90 -2.12 29.22 39.45
C LYS A 90 -2.96 28.66 38.31
N CYS A 91 -4.28 28.79 38.32
CA CYS A 91 -5.14 28.36 37.21
C CYS A 91 -5.01 29.25 35.98
N THR A 92 -4.87 30.57 36.14
CA THR A 92 -4.60 31.46 35.00
C THR A 92 -3.18 31.29 34.48
N LEU A 93 -2.19 31.04 35.34
CA LEU A 93 -0.82 30.72 34.91
C LEU A 93 -0.76 29.34 34.24
N TYR A 94 -1.48 28.32 34.71
CA TYR A 94 -1.58 27.02 34.03
C TYR A 94 -2.31 27.14 32.69
N LEU A 95 -3.41 27.88 32.59
CA LEU A 95 -4.09 28.13 31.31
C LEU A 95 -3.22 28.95 30.34
N PHE A 96 -2.41 29.89 30.85
CA PHE A 96 -1.49 30.67 30.04
C PHE A 96 -0.24 29.87 29.62
N ILE A 97 0.28 28.99 30.49
CA ILE A 97 1.38 28.06 30.17
C ILE A 97 0.89 26.97 29.21
N PHE A 98 -0.31 26.41 29.38
CA PHE A 98 -0.91 25.47 28.42
C PHE A 98 -1.18 26.16 27.07
N SER A 99 -1.57 27.43 27.07
CA SER A 99 -1.71 28.24 25.84
C SER A 99 -0.38 28.64 25.20
N LEU A 100 0.72 28.74 25.98
CA LEU A 100 2.07 28.97 25.47
C LEU A 100 2.77 27.68 25.04
N GLU A 101 2.47 26.54 25.65
CA GLU A 101 2.97 25.21 25.26
C GLU A 101 2.24 24.69 24.01
N LEU A 102 0.94 24.99 23.82
CA LEU A 102 0.27 24.76 22.53
C LEU A 102 0.81 25.66 21.40
N LYS A 103 1.44 26.79 21.71
CA LYS A 103 2.08 27.67 20.72
C LYS A 103 3.58 27.41 20.51
N ARG A 104 4.18 26.49 21.27
CA ARG A 104 5.63 26.26 21.24
C ARG A 104 6.00 24.78 21.18
N SER A 105 5.26 24.02 20.40
CA SER A 105 5.75 22.84 19.68
C SER A 105 4.63 22.32 18.78
N VAL A 106 4.26 23.11 17.76
CA VAL A 106 3.70 22.51 16.56
C VAL A 106 4.88 22.31 15.63
N SER A 107 5.67 21.27 15.88
CA SER A 107 6.21 20.56 14.73
C SER A 107 5.00 20.16 13.91
N ALA A 108 4.95 20.56 12.64
CA ALA A 108 3.89 20.15 11.73
C ALA A 108 3.57 18.66 11.96
N PRO A 109 2.29 18.25 11.98
CA PRO A 109 1.94 16.83 12.06
C PRO A 109 2.79 16.07 11.04
N PRO A 110 3.25 14.84 11.35
CA PRO A 110 4.07 14.05 10.42
C PRO A 110 3.43 13.87 9.02
N ASP A 111 2.13 14.15 8.87
CA ASP A 111 1.35 14.11 7.62
C ASP A 111 1.02 15.48 6.99
N SER A 112 1.60 16.59 7.43
CA SER A 112 1.35 17.89 6.80
C SER A 112 1.97 17.94 5.40
N ASP A 113 1.15 18.18 4.38
CA ASP A 113 1.54 18.21 2.96
C ASP A 113 2.07 19.58 2.49
N ASP A 114 2.18 20.52 3.42
CA ASP A 114 2.83 21.81 3.20
C ASP A 114 4.32 21.78 3.61
N PHE A 115 5.04 22.82 3.20
CA PHE A 115 6.48 22.97 3.38
C PHE A 115 6.89 24.44 3.29
N ALA A 116 8.11 24.76 3.72
CA ALA A 116 8.69 26.10 3.58
C ALA A 116 10.02 26.04 2.82
N PHE A 117 10.25 27.01 1.94
CA PHE A 117 11.54 27.20 1.28
C PHE A 117 12.46 28.02 2.17
N PHE A 118 13.61 27.47 2.54
CA PHE A 118 14.60 28.10 3.39
C PHE A 118 15.83 28.50 2.57
N HIS A 119 16.38 29.68 2.84
CA HIS A 119 17.61 30.13 2.22
C HIS A 119 18.77 30.09 3.22
N GLU A 120 19.77 29.25 2.97
CA GLU A 120 20.89 29.03 3.91
C GLU A 120 21.73 30.28 4.18
N GLY A 121 21.96 31.11 3.17
CA GLY A 121 22.75 32.33 3.31
C GLY A 121 22.10 33.43 4.13
N ALA A 122 20.86 33.76 3.79
CA ALA A 122 20.09 34.82 4.44
C ALA A 122 19.37 34.35 5.72
N GLN A 123 19.43 33.06 6.05
CA GLN A 123 18.84 32.46 7.25
C GLN A 123 17.36 32.84 7.43
N GLY A 124 16.57 32.61 6.37
CA GLY A 124 15.14 32.94 6.37
C GLY A 124 14.34 32.12 5.37
N CYS A 125 13.01 32.17 5.51
CA CYS A 125 12.07 31.46 4.67
C CYS A 125 11.34 32.37 3.67
N LEU A 126 11.07 31.84 2.48
CA LEU A 126 10.29 32.52 1.46
C LEU A 126 8.84 32.63 1.92
N GLY A 127 8.33 33.85 2.01
CA GLY A 127 6.94 34.12 2.31
C GLY A 127 6.31 35.16 1.42
N VAL A 128 5.07 35.50 1.73
CA VAL A 128 4.29 36.50 1.00
C VAL A 128 3.74 37.54 1.98
N ARG A 129 3.88 38.82 1.66
CA ARG A 129 3.25 39.93 2.36
C ARG A 129 2.88 41.02 1.37
N ASP A 130 1.68 41.57 1.48
CA ASP A 130 1.18 42.64 0.61
C ASP A 130 1.36 42.33 -0.90
N HIS A 131 0.98 41.11 -1.32
CA HIS A 131 1.11 40.61 -2.70
C HIS A 131 2.55 40.58 -3.25
N SER A 132 3.55 40.63 -2.37
CA SER A 132 4.97 40.60 -2.72
C SER A 132 5.66 39.44 -2.01
N LEU A 133 6.64 38.83 -2.67
CA LEU A 133 7.54 37.89 -2.01
C LEU A 133 8.34 38.62 -0.94
N ILE A 134 8.60 37.96 0.18
CA ILE A 134 9.44 38.44 1.27
C ILE A 134 10.34 37.31 1.78
N LEU A 135 11.42 37.68 2.47
CA LEU A 135 12.18 36.76 3.31
C LEU A 135 11.82 37.00 4.77
N SER A 136 11.29 35.98 5.44
CA SER A 136 10.94 36.03 6.85
C SER A 136 11.97 35.27 7.68
N THR A 137 12.20 35.70 8.92
CA THR A 137 13.00 34.95 9.89
C THR A 137 12.21 33.77 10.48
N SER A 138 10.88 33.79 10.36
CA SER A 138 10.01 32.67 10.70
C SER A 138 9.76 31.78 9.48
N CYS A 139 9.61 30.48 9.73
CA CYS A 139 9.27 29.47 8.72
C CYS A 139 7.96 28.74 9.03
N GLU A 140 7.29 29.12 10.12
CA GLU A 140 6.14 28.39 10.68
C GLU A 140 4.80 29.08 10.46
N GLU A 141 4.76 30.35 10.06
CA GLU A 141 3.51 31.06 9.84
C GLU A 141 2.96 30.79 8.44
N ASP A 142 1.62 30.77 8.28
CA ASP A 142 0.92 30.42 7.03
C ASP A 142 1.43 31.18 5.80
N ASN A 143 1.83 32.44 5.96
CA ASN A 143 2.34 33.25 4.87
C ASN A 143 3.76 32.86 4.41
N GLN A 144 4.45 31.96 5.12
CA GLN A 144 5.69 31.29 4.67
C GLN A 144 5.48 29.83 4.28
N ARG A 145 4.29 29.28 4.50
CA ARG A 145 3.94 27.90 4.15
C ARG A 145 3.46 27.83 2.71
N TRP A 146 3.96 26.83 2.00
CA TRP A 146 3.66 26.54 0.61
C TRP A 146 3.14 25.12 0.48
N LYS A 147 2.25 24.91 -0.48
CA LYS A 147 1.68 23.60 -0.80
C LYS A 147 1.58 23.43 -2.31
N TRP A 148 1.73 22.19 -2.77
CA TRP A 148 1.36 21.78 -4.11
C TRP A 148 -0.15 21.71 -4.26
N VAL A 149 -0.68 22.36 -5.30
CA VAL A 149 -2.10 22.29 -5.66
C VAL A 149 -2.27 21.84 -7.10
N THR A 150 -3.52 21.75 -7.58
CA THR A 150 -3.82 21.26 -8.93
C THR A 150 -2.97 21.92 -10.01
N ARG A 151 -2.64 21.15 -11.06
CA ARG A 151 -1.82 21.58 -12.20
C ARG A 151 -0.37 21.95 -11.86
N GLY A 152 0.18 21.38 -10.79
CA GLY A 152 1.58 21.59 -10.41
C GLY A 152 1.87 23.05 -10.02
N ARG A 153 0.93 23.70 -9.35
CA ARG A 153 1.08 25.09 -8.88
C ARG A 153 1.54 25.10 -7.43
N LEU A 154 2.30 26.13 -7.06
CA LEU A 154 2.76 26.36 -5.69
C LEU A 154 1.90 27.44 -5.05
N PHE A 155 1.06 27.05 -4.09
CA PHE A 155 0.12 27.92 -3.38
C PHE A 155 0.69 28.34 -2.03
N ASN A 156 0.57 29.61 -1.68
CA ASN A 156 0.94 30.13 -0.37
C ASN A 156 -0.29 30.22 0.55
N LEU A 157 -0.22 29.58 1.73
CA LEU A 157 -1.37 29.41 2.62
C LEU A 157 -1.87 30.74 3.19
N GLY A 158 -0.95 31.63 3.60
CA GLY A 158 -1.33 32.89 4.25
C GLY A 158 -1.85 33.98 3.32
N SER A 159 -1.38 34.03 2.06
CA SER A 159 -1.81 35.04 1.08
C SER A 159 -2.87 34.55 0.10
N SER A 160 -3.07 33.23 0.00
CA SER A 160 -3.90 32.60 -1.02
C SER A 160 -3.48 32.91 -2.48
N LEU A 161 -2.18 33.12 -2.70
CA LEU A 161 -1.61 33.41 -4.02
C LEU A 161 -0.70 32.27 -4.50
N CYS A 162 -0.51 32.20 -5.82
CA CYS A 162 0.31 31.20 -6.49
C CYS A 162 1.64 31.79 -6.96
N LEU A 163 2.74 31.05 -6.77
CA LEU A 163 4.05 31.43 -7.27
C LEU A 163 4.11 31.30 -8.80
N GLY A 164 4.60 32.34 -9.48
CA GLY A 164 4.76 32.35 -10.93
C GLY A 164 6.00 33.11 -11.38
N VAL A 165 6.42 32.83 -12.62
CA VAL A 165 7.56 33.45 -13.30
C VAL A 165 7.06 34.21 -14.52
N THR A 166 7.39 35.50 -14.64
CA THR A 166 7.04 36.30 -15.82
C THR A 166 7.88 35.89 -17.03
N THR A 167 7.26 35.53 -18.15
CA THR A 167 7.87 35.09 -19.41
C THR A 167 7.83 36.20 -20.47
N GLY A 168 8.98 36.80 -20.80
CA GLY A 168 9.08 37.83 -21.84
C GLY A 168 10.46 38.49 -21.90
N ASN A 169 10.69 39.35 -22.91
CA ASN A 169 11.90 40.17 -23.00
C ASN A 169 11.93 41.19 -21.85
N ILE A 170 12.48 40.79 -20.71
CA ILE A 170 12.85 41.70 -19.63
C ILE A 170 14.05 42.50 -20.16
N THR A 171 13.77 43.60 -20.85
CA THR A 171 14.79 44.56 -21.24
C THR A 171 15.36 45.17 -19.97
N SER A 172 16.56 44.71 -19.59
CA SER A 172 17.58 45.33 -18.74
C SER A 172 17.19 46.57 -17.89
N ARG A 173 16.07 46.55 -17.16
CA ARG A 173 15.90 47.31 -15.93
C ARG A 173 16.33 46.37 -14.82
N SER A 174 17.63 46.37 -14.60
CA SER A 174 18.33 45.81 -13.45
C SER A 174 17.53 46.03 -12.16
N ASP A 175 17.34 44.94 -11.41
CA ASP A 175 16.98 44.82 -9.97
C ASP A 175 15.67 44.11 -9.58
N ARG A 176 14.82 43.67 -10.51
CA ARG A 176 13.62 42.87 -10.14
C ARG A 176 13.67 41.44 -10.65
N SER A 177 13.57 40.49 -9.71
CA SER A 177 13.42 39.07 -9.99
C SER A 177 12.19 38.83 -10.87
N PRO A 178 12.23 37.90 -11.85
CA PRO A 178 11.06 37.52 -12.64
C PRO A 178 10.01 36.75 -11.84
N LEU A 179 10.32 36.39 -10.58
CA LEU A 179 9.39 35.73 -9.66
C LEU A 179 8.41 36.71 -9.04
N GLY A 180 7.15 36.29 -8.97
CA GLY A 180 6.09 37.00 -8.29
C GLY A 180 4.99 36.05 -7.83
N VAL A 181 3.99 36.61 -7.17
CA VAL A 181 2.79 35.90 -6.74
C VAL A 181 1.56 36.46 -7.44
N TYR A 182 0.66 35.57 -7.83
CA TYR A 182 -0.48 35.86 -8.67
C TYR A 182 -1.73 35.19 -8.10
N THR A 183 -2.91 35.70 -8.44
CA THR A 183 -4.17 35.01 -8.14
C THR A 183 -4.17 33.62 -8.78
N CYS A 184 -4.70 32.61 -8.09
CA CYS A 184 -4.66 31.21 -8.53
C CYS A 184 -5.81 30.82 -9.48
N ASP A 185 -6.45 31.79 -10.13
CA ASP A 185 -7.66 31.60 -10.94
C ASP A 185 -7.34 31.16 -12.37
N ARG A 186 -6.62 31.99 -13.15
CA ARG A 186 -6.24 31.72 -14.53
C ARG A 186 -4.79 32.13 -14.77
N GLU A 187 -4.09 31.37 -15.61
CA GLU A 187 -2.68 31.66 -15.89
C GLU A 187 -2.60 33.04 -16.54
N PRO A 188 -1.96 34.01 -15.88
CA PRO A 188 -1.88 35.34 -16.45
C PRO A 188 -1.10 35.29 -17.77
N PRO A 189 -1.46 36.11 -18.78
CA PRO A 189 -0.67 36.20 -19.99
C PRO A 189 0.80 36.50 -19.64
N ARG A 190 1.73 35.76 -20.24
CA ARG A 190 3.18 35.92 -20.00
C ARG A 190 3.61 35.60 -18.56
N VAL A 191 2.90 34.74 -17.85
CA VAL A 191 3.35 34.16 -16.58
C VAL A 191 3.32 32.65 -16.74
N ARG A 192 4.38 31.98 -16.27
CA ARG A 192 4.43 30.53 -16.10
C ARG A 192 4.38 30.21 -14.61
N TRP A 193 3.36 29.49 -14.19
CA TRP A 193 3.13 29.12 -12.79
C TRP A 193 3.05 27.61 -12.54
N THR A 194 3.27 26.80 -13.58
CA THR A 194 3.43 25.36 -13.46
C THR A 194 4.90 25.05 -13.15
N TRP A 195 5.10 24.26 -12.11
CA TRP A 195 6.40 23.93 -11.57
C TRP A 195 6.67 22.43 -11.66
N ASN A 196 7.90 22.08 -12.01
CA ASN A 196 8.40 20.71 -11.89
C ASN A 196 9.05 20.57 -10.51
N CYS A 197 8.58 19.62 -9.71
CA CYS A 197 9.04 19.41 -8.33
C CYS A 197 10.57 19.24 -8.21
N GLY A 198 11.22 18.58 -9.17
CA GLY A 198 12.66 18.35 -9.19
C GLY A 198 13.50 19.56 -9.62
N GLN A 199 12.87 20.64 -10.11
CA GLN A 199 13.55 21.82 -10.62
C GLN A 199 13.24 23.10 -9.82
N VAL A 200 12.30 23.05 -8.85
CA VAL A 200 11.85 24.25 -8.11
C VAL A 200 13.03 24.93 -7.41
N LEU A 201 13.83 24.17 -6.66
CA LEU A 201 14.94 24.74 -5.89
C LEU A 201 16.01 25.36 -6.80
N ASP A 202 16.34 24.71 -7.91
CA ASP A 202 17.29 25.26 -8.90
C ASP A 202 16.75 26.53 -9.55
N ASN A 203 15.46 26.57 -9.87
CA ASN A 203 14.81 27.78 -10.38
C ASN A 203 14.82 28.91 -9.35
N LEU A 204 14.54 28.63 -8.07
CA LEU A 204 14.66 29.61 -7.00
C LEU A 204 16.10 30.13 -6.85
N ASN A 205 17.10 29.24 -6.94
CA ASN A 205 18.51 29.63 -6.93
C ASN A 205 18.88 30.53 -8.13
N ASN A 206 18.29 30.30 -9.30
CA ASN A 206 18.57 31.10 -10.49
C ASN A 206 17.88 32.48 -10.46
N TYR A 207 16.65 32.54 -9.97
CA TYR A 207 15.83 33.76 -9.99
C TYR A 207 15.95 34.61 -8.72
N LEU A 208 16.35 34.02 -7.59
CA LEU A 208 16.57 34.66 -6.29
C LEU A 208 17.89 34.17 -5.65
N PRO A 209 19.07 34.41 -6.27
CA PRO A 209 20.37 33.90 -5.82
C PRO A 209 20.93 34.57 -4.56
N SER A 210 20.50 35.81 -4.28
CA SER A 210 20.85 36.56 -3.08
C SER A 210 19.65 37.41 -2.68
N PRO A 211 18.91 37.07 -1.61
CA PRO A 211 17.80 37.88 -1.11
C PRO A 211 18.21 39.25 -0.54
N SER A 212 19.41 39.74 -0.85
CA SER A 212 19.96 41.04 -0.44
C SER A 212 19.18 42.26 -0.92
N ILE A 213 18.00 42.06 -1.52
CA ILE A 213 16.99 43.08 -1.80
C ILE A 213 16.33 43.57 -0.49
N TRP A 214 16.47 42.84 0.62
CA TRP A 214 15.85 43.22 1.90
C TRP A 214 16.88 43.30 3.04
N ASN A 215 17.44 44.50 3.20
CA ASN A 215 18.24 45.02 4.33
C ASN A 215 18.65 44.01 5.43
N SER A 216 19.88 43.51 5.34
CA SER A 216 20.75 43.30 6.51
C SER A 216 22.20 43.13 6.07
N SER A 217 23.11 43.86 6.71
CA SER A 217 24.55 43.75 6.52
C SER A 217 25.05 42.40 7.07
N SER A 218 25.38 41.46 6.20
CA SER A 218 26.22 40.32 6.59
C SER A 218 27.12 39.91 5.44
N THR A 219 28.39 40.29 5.56
CA THR A 219 29.50 39.83 4.73
C THR A 219 29.83 38.38 5.08
N ALA A 220 29.27 37.42 4.34
CA ALA A 220 29.71 36.03 4.34
C ALA A 220 30.30 35.65 2.96
N PRO A 221 31.34 34.79 2.89
CA PRO A 221 31.98 34.45 1.63
C PRO A 221 31.05 33.60 0.74
N ALA A 222 31.08 33.85 -0.57
CA ALA A 222 30.27 33.18 -1.58
C ALA A 222 30.72 31.73 -1.85
N SER A 223 30.47 30.82 -0.91
CA SER A 223 30.38 29.38 -1.21
C SER A 223 28.91 29.01 -1.39
N LYS A 224 28.42 29.04 -2.64
CA LYS A 224 27.12 28.49 -3.14
C LYS A 224 26.04 28.25 -2.06
N LEU A 225 25.59 29.29 -1.37
CA LEU A 225 24.44 29.20 -0.47
C LEU A 225 23.18 29.05 -1.32
N LYS A 226 22.34 28.06 -1.02
CA LYS A 226 21.19 27.69 -1.87
C LYS A 226 19.88 27.70 -1.10
N TRP A 227 18.79 27.74 -1.86
CA TRP A 227 17.46 27.37 -1.40
C TRP A 227 17.40 25.88 -1.09
N THR A 228 16.92 25.57 0.10
CA THR A 228 16.65 24.23 0.62
C THR A 228 15.23 24.18 1.20
N LEU A 229 14.80 23.01 1.67
CA LEU A 229 13.51 22.87 2.36
C LEU A 229 13.73 22.96 3.86
N HIS A 230 12.85 23.69 4.54
CA HIS A 230 12.85 23.77 5.99
C HIS A 230 12.35 22.45 6.63
N GLY A 231 12.81 22.14 7.84
CA GLY A 231 12.27 21.02 8.63
C GLY A 231 12.69 19.62 8.20
N GLY A 232 13.77 19.45 7.43
CA GLY A 232 14.34 18.13 7.11
C GLY A 232 13.67 17.38 5.95
N VAL A 233 12.75 18.02 5.23
CA VAL A 233 12.22 17.49 3.97
C VAL A 233 13.34 17.46 2.94
N GLN A 234 13.58 16.31 2.30
CA GLN A 234 14.68 16.16 1.34
C GLN A 234 14.22 16.27 -0.11
N ASP A 235 12.94 16.01 -0.38
CA ASP A 235 12.39 15.96 -1.72
C ASP A 235 10.98 16.57 -1.81
N LEU A 236 10.82 17.53 -2.72
CA LEU A 236 9.52 18.13 -3.05
C LEU A 236 8.62 17.18 -3.85
N CYS A 237 9.22 16.25 -4.61
CA CYS A 237 8.48 15.30 -5.42
C CYS A 237 7.77 14.24 -4.57
N ALA A 238 8.28 13.95 -3.37
CA ALA A 238 7.60 13.11 -2.38
C ALA A 238 6.28 13.71 -1.86
N LYS A 239 6.12 15.04 -1.94
CA LYS A 239 4.92 15.77 -1.45
C LYS A 239 4.03 16.31 -2.58
N ILE A 240 4.11 15.76 -3.79
CA ILE A 240 3.29 16.26 -4.91
C ILE A 240 1.79 16.14 -4.64
N TYR A 241 1.03 17.09 -5.18
CA TYR A 241 -0.42 17.04 -5.18
C TYR A 241 -0.92 15.79 -5.92
N ARG A 242 -1.81 15.04 -5.28
CA ARG A 242 -2.58 13.96 -5.90
C ARG A 242 -4.01 14.45 -6.13
N GLU A 243 -4.53 14.23 -7.33
CA GLU A 243 -5.89 14.63 -7.68
C GLU A 243 -6.90 13.96 -6.75
N ILE A 244 -7.85 14.72 -6.20
CA ILE A 244 -8.87 14.20 -5.29
C ILE A 244 -10.16 14.02 -6.07
N TYR A 245 -10.54 12.79 -6.42
CA TYR A 245 -11.74 12.52 -7.21
C TYR A 245 -12.99 12.66 -6.34
N THR A 246 -13.97 13.41 -6.84
CA THR A 246 -15.18 13.69 -6.07
C THR A 246 -16.14 12.51 -6.04
N ILE A 247 -16.88 12.37 -4.94
CA ILE A 247 -17.93 11.38 -4.73
C ILE A 247 -19.29 12.07 -4.82
N GLN A 248 -20.23 11.49 -5.57
CA GLN A 248 -21.54 12.09 -5.87
C GLN A 248 -21.41 13.52 -6.45
N GLY A 249 -22.30 14.45 -6.05
CA GLY A 249 -22.30 15.83 -6.54
C GLY A 249 -22.80 15.97 -7.97
N ASN A 250 -22.51 17.11 -8.59
CA ASN A 250 -22.97 17.45 -9.95
C ASN A 250 -21.81 17.58 -10.96
N SER A 251 -20.67 16.99 -10.61
CA SER A 251 -19.41 17.08 -11.36
C SER A 251 -18.93 15.75 -11.92
N HIS A 252 -19.76 14.71 -11.88
CA HIS A 252 -19.49 13.40 -12.50
C HIS A 252 -18.13 12.78 -12.09
N GLY A 253 -17.75 12.93 -10.83
CA GLY A 253 -16.50 12.38 -10.29
C GLY A 253 -15.25 13.17 -10.62
N ARG A 254 -15.36 14.33 -11.29
CA ARG A 254 -14.20 15.19 -11.60
C ARG A 254 -13.39 15.53 -10.34
N PRO A 255 -12.06 15.64 -10.46
CA PRO A 255 -11.24 15.94 -9.31
C PRO A 255 -11.46 17.37 -8.79
N CYS A 256 -11.20 17.57 -7.50
CA CYS A 256 -11.20 18.88 -6.87
C CYS A 256 -10.29 19.86 -7.61
N TYR A 257 -10.77 21.08 -7.80
CA TYR A 257 -9.97 22.20 -8.29
C TYR A 257 -9.39 22.95 -7.11
N LEU A 258 -8.16 22.65 -6.70
CA LEU A 258 -7.50 23.35 -5.60
C LEU A 258 -6.50 24.39 -6.12
N PRO A 259 -6.50 25.63 -5.57
CA PRO A 259 -7.53 26.19 -4.69
C PRO A 259 -8.80 26.59 -5.48
N PHE A 260 -9.94 26.67 -4.81
CA PHE A 260 -11.19 27.21 -5.36
C PHE A 260 -11.75 28.36 -4.52
N LEU A 261 -12.50 29.25 -5.17
CA LEU A 261 -13.19 30.38 -4.56
C LEU A 261 -14.64 29.98 -4.20
N TYR A 262 -15.01 30.19 -2.94
CA TYR A 262 -16.36 30.02 -2.44
C TYR A 262 -16.67 31.13 -1.42
N ASP A 263 -17.80 31.82 -1.60
CA ASP A 263 -18.26 32.91 -0.73
C ASP A 263 -17.17 33.98 -0.42
N GLY A 264 -16.40 34.35 -1.45
CA GLY A 264 -15.31 35.32 -1.33
C GLY A 264 -14.04 34.82 -0.64
N GLN A 265 -13.97 33.54 -0.27
CA GLN A 265 -12.83 32.91 0.40
C GLN A 265 -12.19 31.83 -0.48
N TRP A 266 -10.85 31.73 -0.42
CA TRP A 266 -10.09 30.70 -1.12
C TRP A 266 -9.89 29.46 -0.26
N PHE A 267 -10.21 28.30 -0.81
CA PHE A 267 -10.04 27.00 -0.17
C PHE A 267 -8.97 26.20 -0.89
N HIS A 268 -7.98 25.74 -0.14
CA HIS A 268 -6.85 24.93 -0.63
C HIS A 268 -6.91 23.46 -0.18
N SER A 269 -8.06 23.06 0.36
CA SER A 269 -8.41 21.70 0.78
C SER A 269 -9.92 21.53 0.72
N CYS A 270 -10.40 20.31 0.92
CA CYS A 270 -11.80 20.06 1.17
C CYS A 270 -12.29 20.83 2.40
N THR A 271 -13.54 21.26 2.40
CA THR A 271 -14.15 22.04 3.48
C THR A 271 -15.56 21.55 3.76
N SER A 272 -16.05 21.74 4.99
CA SER A 272 -17.46 21.56 5.36
C SER A 272 -18.24 22.88 5.39
N ILE A 273 -17.56 24.01 5.16
CA ILE A 273 -18.19 25.33 5.16
C ILE A 273 -19.30 25.39 4.10
N GLY A 274 -20.44 25.98 4.47
CA GLY A 274 -21.64 26.01 3.63
C GLY A 274 -22.53 24.76 3.74
N ARG A 275 -22.18 23.79 4.59
CA ARG A 275 -22.99 22.58 4.83
C ARG A 275 -23.27 22.35 6.31
N GLU A 276 -24.50 21.98 6.62
CA GLU A 276 -24.93 21.65 7.99
C GLU A 276 -24.64 20.19 8.36
N ASP A 277 -24.53 19.31 7.36
CA ASP A 277 -24.26 17.88 7.53
C ASP A 277 -22.80 17.56 7.85
N GLY A 278 -21.91 18.56 7.87
CA GLY A 278 -20.49 18.42 8.20
C GLY A 278 -19.65 17.69 7.15
N HIS A 279 -20.23 17.26 6.02
CA HIS A 279 -19.51 16.50 5.01
C HIS A 279 -18.51 17.40 4.27
N LEU A 280 -17.30 16.88 4.08
CA LEU A 280 -16.26 17.57 3.33
C LEU A 280 -16.58 17.55 1.84
N TRP A 281 -16.49 18.71 1.20
CA TRP A 281 -16.71 18.88 -0.23
C TRP A 281 -15.64 19.79 -0.83
N CYS A 282 -15.56 19.78 -2.16
CA CYS A 282 -14.73 20.71 -2.91
C CYS A 282 -15.43 21.13 -4.20
N ALA A 283 -15.06 22.30 -4.72
CA ALA A 283 -15.44 22.66 -6.08
C ALA A 283 -14.56 21.93 -7.09
N THR A 284 -15.11 21.62 -8.26
CA THR A 284 -14.36 21.04 -9.38
C THR A 284 -14.02 22.09 -10.45
N THR A 285 -14.27 23.35 -10.15
CA THR A 285 -13.85 24.52 -10.93
C THR A 285 -13.26 25.58 -9.99
N TYR A 286 -12.58 26.57 -10.55
CA TYR A 286 -11.88 27.58 -9.74
C TYR A 286 -12.81 28.54 -9.01
N ASP A 287 -14.02 28.80 -9.55
CA ASP A 287 -15.00 29.74 -8.99
C ASP A 287 -16.33 29.03 -8.83
N TYR A 288 -16.59 28.54 -7.61
CA TYR A 288 -17.83 27.84 -7.30
C TYR A 288 -19.05 28.77 -7.42
N GLY A 289 -18.92 30.04 -7.00
CA GLY A 289 -20.04 30.98 -7.02
C GLY A 289 -20.55 31.26 -8.43
N LYS A 290 -19.73 31.03 -9.44
CA LYS A 290 -20.11 31.15 -10.86
C LYS A 290 -20.59 29.83 -11.48
N ASP A 291 -19.85 28.75 -11.27
CA ASP A 291 -20.06 27.51 -12.02
C ASP A 291 -20.94 26.50 -11.28
N GLU A 292 -21.03 26.61 -9.95
CA GLU A 292 -21.78 25.75 -9.03
C GLU A 292 -21.46 24.25 -9.21
N ARG A 293 -20.22 23.92 -9.58
CA ARG A 293 -19.73 22.55 -9.80
C ARG A 293 -18.96 22.03 -8.61
N TRP A 294 -19.42 20.92 -8.03
CA TRP A 294 -18.88 20.33 -6.82
C TRP A 294 -19.11 18.82 -6.70
N GLY A 295 -18.41 18.22 -5.74
CA GLY A 295 -18.76 16.93 -5.17
C GLY A 295 -18.13 16.72 -3.80
N PHE A 296 -18.48 15.63 -3.14
CA PHE A 296 -17.94 15.30 -1.82
C PHE A 296 -16.49 14.82 -1.95
N CYS A 297 -15.69 15.13 -0.96
CA CYS A 297 -14.34 14.60 -0.90
C CYS A 297 -14.34 13.17 -0.35
N PRO A 298 -13.49 12.29 -0.89
CA PRO A 298 -13.32 10.93 -0.37
C PRO A 298 -12.74 10.99 1.04
N VAL A 299 -13.29 10.19 1.95
CA VAL A 299 -12.85 10.09 3.34
C VAL A 299 -12.42 8.66 3.62
N LYS A 300 -11.22 8.49 4.18
CA LYS A 300 -10.77 7.20 4.72
C LYS A 300 -11.48 6.98 6.06
N SER A 301 -12.48 6.10 6.06
CA SER A 301 -13.20 5.68 7.26
C SER A 301 -13.06 4.18 7.47
N SER A 302 -12.91 3.79 8.74
CA SER A 302 -12.89 2.39 9.17
C SER A 302 -14.26 1.70 9.07
N GLY A 303 -15.35 2.42 8.82
CA GLY A 303 -16.70 1.88 8.66
C GLY A 303 -17.34 2.13 7.28
N CYS A 304 -18.55 1.61 7.08
CA CYS A 304 -19.34 1.77 5.85
C CYS A 304 -20.29 3.00 5.89
N GLU A 305 -19.91 4.11 6.51
CA GLU A 305 -20.86 5.22 6.77
C GLU A 305 -21.15 6.11 5.53
N THR A 306 -22.37 6.66 5.50
CA THR A 306 -22.97 7.63 4.55
C THR A 306 -23.08 7.21 3.08
N PHE A 307 -22.00 6.74 2.46
CA PHE A 307 -21.91 6.50 1.00
C PHE A 307 -21.66 5.04 0.63
N TRP A 308 -21.98 4.11 1.53
CA TRP A 308 -21.70 2.69 1.31
C TRP A 308 -22.90 1.83 1.70
N ASP A 309 -23.16 0.81 0.89
CA ASP A 309 -24.07 -0.29 1.19
C ASP A 309 -23.28 -1.42 1.88
N THR A 310 -23.79 -1.95 2.99
CA THR A 310 -23.10 -3.01 3.74
C THR A 310 -23.80 -4.33 3.55
N ASP A 311 -23.08 -5.37 3.11
CA ASP A 311 -23.58 -6.74 3.18
C ASP A 311 -23.51 -7.23 4.64
N PRO A 312 -24.64 -7.47 5.31
CA PRO A 312 -24.65 -7.89 6.71
C PRO A 312 -24.07 -9.29 6.93
N LEU A 313 -23.94 -10.12 5.89
CA LEU A 313 -23.37 -11.46 6.01
C LEU A 313 -21.84 -11.44 5.98
N THR A 314 -21.27 -10.65 5.08
CA THR A 314 -19.80 -10.61 4.87
C THR A 314 -19.13 -9.41 5.52
N GLU A 315 -19.91 -8.44 6.01
CA GLU A 315 -19.47 -7.14 6.52
C GLU A 315 -18.67 -6.32 5.49
N SER A 316 -18.81 -6.65 4.20
CA SER A 316 -18.20 -5.90 3.11
C SER A 316 -19.02 -4.65 2.81
N CYS A 317 -18.35 -3.52 2.57
CA CYS A 317 -18.97 -2.29 2.10
C CYS A 317 -18.81 -2.15 0.58
N TYR A 318 -19.86 -1.66 -0.08
CA TYR A 318 -19.87 -1.37 -1.52
C TYR A 318 -20.34 0.05 -1.78
N GLN A 319 -19.70 0.78 -2.69
CA GLN A 319 -20.10 2.13 -3.08
C GLN A 319 -20.31 2.18 -4.60
N PHE A 320 -21.53 2.52 -5.01
CA PHE A 320 -21.91 2.62 -6.42
C PHE A 320 -21.91 4.09 -6.88
N ASN A 321 -20.99 4.42 -7.78
CA ASN A 321 -20.80 5.79 -8.26
C ASN A 321 -21.49 5.99 -9.63
N PHE A 322 -22.81 5.79 -9.69
CA PHE A 322 -23.61 5.80 -10.94
C PHE A 322 -23.52 7.12 -11.75
N GLN A 323 -23.28 8.24 -11.09
CA GLN A 323 -23.21 9.55 -11.74
C GLN A 323 -21.79 9.92 -12.22
N ALA A 324 -20.78 9.13 -11.87
CA ALA A 324 -19.40 9.40 -12.23
C ALA A 324 -19.08 8.94 -13.66
N THR A 325 -18.10 9.59 -14.28
CA THR A 325 -17.59 9.22 -15.60
C THR A 325 -16.07 9.29 -15.56
N LEU A 326 -15.43 8.21 -15.12
CA LEU A 326 -13.98 8.12 -14.95
C LEU A 326 -13.42 6.95 -15.77
N SER A 327 -12.18 7.06 -16.22
CA SER A 327 -11.43 5.91 -16.74
C SER A 327 -11.18 4.90 -15.63
N TRP A 328 -10.80 3.67 -15.99
CA TRP A 328 -10.60 2.60 -15.01
C TRP A 328 -9.52 2.95 -13.96
N SER A 329 -8.42 3.57 -14.40
CA SER A 329 -7.32 3.98 -13.50
C SER A 329 -7.73 5.11 -12.56
N GLU A 330 -8.48 6.09 -13.05
CA GLU A 330 -9.04 7.19 -12.24
C GLU A 330 -10.06 6.67 -11.21
N ALA A 331 -10.94 5.76 -11.63
CA ALA A 331 -11.90 5.09 -10.75
C ALA A 331 -11.20 4.30 -9.63
N ARG A 332 -10.14 3.56 -9.96
CA ARG A 332 -9.31 2.86 -8.97
C ARG A 332 -8.68 3.80 -7.95
N ILE A 333 -8.08 4.90 -8.42
CA ILE A 333 -7.50 5.92 -7.54
C ILE A 333 -8.59 6.49 -6.61
N SER A 334 -9.80 6.75 -7.12
CA SER A 334 -10.91 7.23 -6.32
C SER A 334 -11.32 6.24 -5.20
N CYS A 335 -11.34 4.94 -5.47
CA CYS A 335 -11.58 3.93 -4.44
C CYS A 335 -10.44 3.89 -3.40
N GLN A 336 -9.18 3.92 -3.85
CA GLN A 336 -7.99 3.91 -2.98
C GLN A 336 -7.93 5.13 -2.05
N GLN A 337 -8.41 6.29 -2.51
CA GLN A 337 -8.56 7.49 -1.67
C GLN A 337 -9.51 7.31 -0.50
N GLN A 338 -10.40 6.33 -0.56
CA GLN A 338 -11.37 6.00 0.50
C GLN A 338 -10.94 4.81 1.37
N GLY A 339 -9.72 4.29 1.17
CA GLY A 339 -9.25 3.07 1.85
C GLY A 339 -9.94 1.80 1.33
N ALA A 340 -10.34 1.83 0.06
CA ALA A 340 -11.00 0.74 -0.66
C ALA A 340 -10.19 0.38 -1.92
N ASP A 341 -10.68 -0.55 -2.72
CA ASP A 341 -10.24 -0.71 -4.11
C ASP A 341 -11.49 -0.89 -5.00
N LEU A 342 -11.30 -1.06 -6.31
CA LEU A 342 -12.41 -1.41 -7.20
C LEU A 342 -13.02 -2.76 -6.80
N LEU A 343 -14.31 -2.94 -7.13
CA LEU A 343 -15.07 -4.14 -6.79
C LEU A 343 -14.37 -5.42 -7.27
N SER A 344 -14.08 -6.33 -6.33
CA SER A 344 -13.79 -7.73 -6.61
C SER A 344 -15.02 -8.59 -6.30
N ILE A 345 -15.26 -9.61 -7.13
CA ILE A 345 -16.35 -10.57 -6.94
C ILE A 345 -15.73 -11.96 -6.86
N THR A 346 -15.74 -12.55 -5.68
CA THR A 346 -14.98 -13.78 -5.38
C THR A 346 -15.84 -15.01 -5.11
N LYS A 347 -17.16 -14.84 -5.05
CA LYS A 347 -18.15 -15.89 -4.75
C LYS A 347 -19.51 -15.58 -5.39
N LEU A 348 -20.30 -16.61 -5.64
CA LEU A 348 -21.67 -16.46 -6.16
C LEU A 348 -22.58 -15.61 -5.24
N HIS A 349 -22.46 -15.74 -3.91
CA HIS A 349 -23.23 -14.91 -2.96
C HIS A 349 -22.99 -13.42 -3.20
N GLU A 350 -21.72 -13.02 -3.35
CA GLU A 350 -21.33 -11.63 -3.59
C GLU A 350 -21.90 -11.13 -4.93
N GLN A 351 -21.78 -11.92 -6.01
CA GLN A 351 -22.40 -11.59 -7.29
C GLN A 351 -23.92 -11.37 -7.16
N THR A 352 -24.60 -12.23 -6.41
CA THR A 352 -26.06 -12.16 -6.20
C THR A 352 -26.44 -10.91 -5.41
N TYR A 353 -25.68 -10.58 -4.36
CA TYR A 353 -25.88 -9.38 -3.55
C TYR A 353 -25.70 -8.11 -4.39
N ILE A 354 -24.61 -8.02 -5.18
CA ILE A 354 -24.35 -6.90 -6.10
C ILE A 354 -25.46 -6.77 -7.14
N ASN A 355 -25.94 -7.88 -7.70
CA ASN A 355 -27.06 -7.86 -8.65
C ASN A 355 -28.33 -7.25 -8.04
N GLY A 356 -28.60 -7.54 -6.76
CA GLY A 356 -29.69 -6.93 -6.01
C GLY A 356 -29.60 -5.40 -5.95
N LEU A 357 -28.40 -4.87 -5.69
CA LEU A 357 -28.14 -3.42 -5.62
C LEU A 357 -28.16 -2.74 -7.00
N LEU A 358 -27.89 -3.49 -8.07
CA LEU A 358 -27.94 -3.00 -9.44
C LEU A 358 -29.36 -2.97 -10.04
N THR A 359 -30.37 -3.51 -9.34
CA THR A 359 -31.75 -3.54 -9.86
C THR A 359 -32.30 -2.13 -10.10
N GLY A 360 -32.90 -1.92 -11.28
CA GLY A 360 -33.49 -0.63 -11.67
C GLY A 360 -32.53 0.35 -12.36
N TYR A 361 -31.25 -0.01 -12.51
CA TYR A 361 -30.25 0.79 -13.24
C TYR A 361 -29.89 0.12 -14.57
N SER A 362 -29.67 0.91 -15.62
CA SER A 362 -29.14 0.46 -16.92
C SER A 362 -27.77 1.08 -17.13
N ALA A 363 -26.70 0.36 -16.78
CA ALA A 363 -25.33 0.86 -16.87
C ALA A 363 -24.31 -0.27 -16.98
N ALA A 364 -23.14 0.09 -17.54
CA ALA A 364 -21.90 -0.63 -17.36
C ALA A 364 -21.07 0.11 -16.31
N LEU A 365 -20.55 -0.61 -15.31
CA LEU A 365 -19.74 -0.03 -14.25
C LEU A 365 -18.38 -0.71 -14.19
N TRP A 366 -17.31 0.08 -14.05
CA TRP A 366 -15.97 -0.45 -13.79
C TRP A 366 -15.94 -1.28 -12.52
N ILE A 367 -15.30 -2.45 -12.63
CA ILE A 367 -14.93 -3.34 -11.54
C ILE A 367 -13.41 -3.55 -11.54
N GLY A 368 -12.86 -4.24 -10.54
CA GLY A 368 -11.41 -4.38 -10.37
C GLY A 368 -10.73 -5.39 -11.29
N LEU A 369 -11.49 -6.15 -12.08
CA LEU A 369 -10.96 -7.20 -12.95
C LEU A 369 -10.26 -6.59 -14.16
N ASN A 370 -9.01 -6.99 -14.40
CA ASN A 370 -8.14 -6.46 -15.46
C ASN A 370 -7.06 -7.49 -15.83
N ASP A 371 -6.45 -7.33 -17.00
CA ASP A 371 -5.28 -8.08 -17.49
C ASP A 371 -4.13 -7.12 -17.88
N LEU A 372 -3.98 -6.03 -17.11
CA LEU A 372 -2.95 -5.02 -17.34
C LEU A 372 -1.51 -5.51 -17.06
N ASP A 373 -1.34 -6.63 -16.36
CA ASP A 373 -0.03 -7.30 -16.25
C ASP A 373 0.25 -8.04 -17.56
N ILE A 374 1.12 -7.48 -18.40
CA ILE A 374 1.49 -8.07 -19.69
C ILE A 374 2.04 -9.49 -19.61
N ASN A 375 2.54 -9.90 -18.44
CA ASN A 375 3.06 -11.25 -18.24
C ASN A 375 2.02 -12.18 -17.62
N GLY A 376 0.87 -11.68 -17.17
CA GLY A 376 -0.15 -12.42 -16.43
C GLY A 376 -1.54 -12.39 -17.08
N GLY A 377 -2.41 -13.26 -16.57
CA GLY A 377 -3.82 -13.31 -16.98
C GLY A 377 -4.71 -12.33 -16.24
N TRP A 378 -6.00 -12.63 -16.27
CA TRP A 378 -7.01 -11.86 -15.56
C TRP A 378 -6.78 -11.89 -14.04
N GLN A 379 -6.87 -10.72 -13.42
CA GLN A 379 -6.64 -10.54 -11.99
C GLN A 379 -7.51 -9.42 -11.41
N TRP A 380 -7.78 -9.50 -10.11
CA TRP A 380 -8.44 -8.43 -9.38
C TRP A 380 -7.42 -7.38 -8.91
N ALA A 381 -7.77 -6.11 -9.05
CA ALA A 381 -6.97 -4.97 -8.61
C ALA A 381 -6.64 -4.98 -7.09
N ASP A 382 -7.51 -5.57 -6.28
CA ASP A 382 -7.33 -5.71 -4.82
C ASP A 382 -6.52 -6.97 -4.42
N SER A 383 -5.97 -7.69 -5.40
CA SER A 383 -5.25 -8.95 -5.23
C SER A 383 -6.10 -10.11 -4.69
N SER A 384 -7.42 -10.00 -4.69
CA SER A 384 -8.31 -11.15 -4.47
C SER A 384 -8.06 -12.25 -5.52
N PRO A 385 -8.20 -13.54 -5.16
CA PRO A 385 -8.08 -14.62 -6.13
C PRO A 385 -9.21 -14.58 -7.16
N LEU A 386 -8.87 -14.71 -8.45
CA LEU A 386 -9.84 -14.88 -9.52
C LEU A 386 -10.24 -16.35 -9.61
N LYS A 387 -11.18 -16.73 -8.73
CA LYS A 387 -11.73 -18.09 -8.63
C LYS A 387 -13.19 -18.22 -9.02
N TYR A 388 -13.90 -17.09 -9.10
CA TYR A 388 -15.27 -17.04 -9.55
C TYR A 388 -15.31 -16.29 -10.88
N LEU A 389 -16.01 -16.82 -11.87
CA LEU A 389 -16.20 -16.20 -13.18
C LEU A 389 -17.68 -15.92 -13.45
N ASN A 390 -17.98 -14.79 -14.09
CA ASN A 390 -19.33 -14.47 -14.54
C ASN A 390 -19.31 -13.65 -15.83
N TRP A 391 -18.45 -14.03 -16.77
CA TRP A 391 -18.36 -13.42 -18.09
C TRP A 391 -19.68 -13.50 -18.87
N GLU A 392 -19.96 -12.49 -19.68
CA GLU A 392 -20.99 -12.55 -20.70
C GLU A 392 -20.61 -13.58 -21.78
N GLN A 393 -21.60 -14.07 -22.52
CA GLN A 393 -21.35 -14.98 -23.64
C GLN A 393 -20.37 -14.32 -24.63
N ASP A 394 -19.39 -15.09 -25.09
CA ASP A 394 -18.30 -14.64 -25.98
C ASP A 394 -17.37 -13.56 -25.37
N GLN A 395 -17.33 -13.45 -24.03
CA GLN A 395 -16.36 -12.65 -23.27
C GLN A 395 -15.47 -13.57 -22.40
N PRO A 396 -14.23 -13.16 -22.09
CA PRO A 396 -13.55 -11.96 -22.57
C PRO A 396 -13.24 -12.06 -24.07
N ASN A 397 -13.37 -10.96 -24.80
CA ASN A 397 -13.00 -10.93 -26.21
C ASN A 397 -11.53 -10.52 -26.36
N HIS A 398 -10.80 -11.10 -27.30
CA HIS A 398 -9.34 -10.90 -27.46
C HIS A 398 -8.98 -9.60 -28.22
N ALA A 399 -9.75 -8.53 -28.10
CA ALA A 399 -9.35 -7.23 -28.65
C ALA A 399 -8.19 -6.67 -27.83
N GLU A 400 -7.03 -6.43 -28.47
CA GLU A 400 -5.76 -6.02 -27.81
C GLU A 400 -5.88 -4.76 -26.93
N GLU A 401 -6.93 -3.96 -27.08
CA GLU A 401 -7.15 -2.69 -26.37
C GLU A 401 -8.12 -2.81 -25.17
N GLU A 402 -8.89 -3.91 -25.06
CA GLU A 402 -9.94 -4.06 -24.04
C GLU A 402 -9.44 -4.80 -22.78
N ASN A 403 -8.62 -4.13 -21.96
CA ASN A 403 -7.88 -4.76 -20.85
C ASN A 403 -8.50 -4.58 -19.45
N CYS A 404 -9.72 -4.02 -19.37
CA CYS A 404 -10.40 -3.71 -18.11
C CYS A 404 -11.85 -4.20 -18.15
N ALA A 405 -12.35 -4.79 -17.07
CA ALA A 405 -13.69 -5.35 -17.04
C ALA A 405 -14.72 -4.40 -16.43
N VAL A 406 -15.95 -4.50 -16.94
CA VAL A 406 -17.15 -3.87 -16.41
C VAL A 406 -18.15 -4.93 -15.98
N ILE A 407 -18.96 -4.62 -14.95
CA ILE A 407 -20.21 -5.31 -14.68
C ILE A 407 -21.36 -4.61 -15.42
N ARG A 408 -22.21 -5.38 -16.10
CA ARG A 408 -23.34 -4.84 -16.87
C ARG A 408 -24.68 -5.20 -16.25
N THR A 409 -25.50 -4.20 -15.95
CA THR A 409 -26.84 -4.45 -15.38
C THR A 409 -27.80 -5.08 -16.39
N GLU A 410 -27.67 -4.72 -17.67
CA GLU A 410 -28.49 -5.24 -18.78
C GLU A 410 -28.34 -6.75 -19.01
N SER A 411 -27.18 -7.30 -18.65
CA SER A 411 -26.89 -8.74 -18.73
C SER A 411 -26.94 -9.42 -17.36
N SER A 412 -27.77 -8.90 -16.44
CA SER A 412 -27.96 -9.45 -15.09
C SER A 412 -26.66 -9.55 -14.29
N GLY A 413 -25.78 -8.56 -14.42
CA GLY A 413 -24.53 -8.45 -13.70
C GLY A 413 -23.39 -9.29 -14.26
N ARG A 414 -23.50 -9.76 -15.51
CA ARG A 414 -22.38 -10.41 -16.20
C ARG A 414 -21.29 -9.41 -16.59
N TRP A 415 -20.10 -9.94 -16.80
CA TRP A 415 -18.89 -9.15 -17.02
C TRP A 415 -18.52 -9.07 -18.49
N GLN A 416 -17.88 -7.97 -18.85
CA GLN A 416 -17.37 -7.74 -20.20
C GLN A 416 -16.09 -6.91 -20.13
N ASN A 417 -15.11 -7.19 -20.98
CA ASN A 417 -13.92 -6.36 -21.09
C ASN A 417 -14.14 -5.15 -22.02
N ARG A 418 -13.42 -4.06 -21.73
CA ARG A 418 -13.55 -2.73 -22.34
C ARG A 418 -12.20 -2.01 -22.33
N ASP A 419 -12.05 -1.04 -23.24
CA ASP A 419 -10.92 -0.11 -23.23
C ASP A 419 -10.91 0.68 -21.91
N CYS A 420 -9.83 0.52 -21.16
CA CYS A 420 -9.62 1.12 -19.85
C CYS A 420 -9.72 2.64 -19.83
N SER A 421 -9.54 3.32 -20.97
CA SER A 421 -9.60 4.77 -21.11
C SER A 421 -11.03 5.33 -21.18
N VAL A 422 -12.04 4.48 -21.40
CA VAL A 422 -13.43 4.89 -21.50
C VAL A 422 -13.93 5.41 -20.15
N ALA A 423 -14.60 6.56 -20.18
CA ALA A 423 -15.17 7.18 -18.99
C ALA A 423 -16.51 6.53 -18.62
N LEU A 424 -16.54 5.76 -17.52
CA LEU A 424 -17.74 5.04 -17.04
C LEU A 424 -17.97 5.27 -15.53
N PRO A 425 -19.18 4.98 -15.03
CA PRO A 425 -19.43 4.74 -13.61
C PRO A 425 -18.58 3.59 -13.07
N TYR A 426 -18.45 3.49 -11.75
CA TYR A 426 -17.61 2.47 -11.12
C TYR A 426 -18.14 2.04 -9.75
N VAL A 427 -17.67 0.89 -9.26
CA VAL A 427 -18.00 0.35 -7.95
C VAL A 427 -16.75 0.17 -7.11
N CYS A 428 -16.74 0.72 -5.89
CA CYS A 428 -15.70 0.45 -4.90
C CYS A 428 -16.14 -0.63 -3.92
N LYS A 429 -15.19 -1.41 -3.42
CA LYS A 429 -15.37 -2.38 -2.34
C LYS A 429 -14.30 -2.17 -1.26
N LYS A 430 -14.72 -2.25 0.00
CA LYS A 430 -13.81 -2.39 1.14
C LYS A 430 -14.38 -3.33 2.17
N ARG A 431 -13.51 -3.89 3.00
CA ARG A 431 -13.91 -4.72 4.13
C ARG A 431 -13.34 -4.13 5.42
N PRO A 432 -14.15 -3.38 6.19
CA PRO A 432 -13.82 -2.97 7.55
C PRO A 432 -13.31 -4.15 8.38
N ASN A 433 -12.24 -3.94 9.14
CA ASN A 433 -11.70 -4.95 10.06
C ASN A 433 -11.36 -6.30 9.38
N ALA A 434 -10.97 -6.29 8.10
CA ALA A 434 -10.39 -7.47 7.48
C ALA A 434 -9.15 -7.88 8.30
N THR A 435 -9.31 -8.88 9.17
CA THR A 435 -8.18 -9.61 9.72
C THR A 435 -7.45 -10.22 8.55
N LEU A 436 -6.12 -10.09 8.51
CA LEU A 436 -5.30 -10.91 7.63
C LEU A 436 -5.78 -12.35 7.79
N ASP A 437 -6.13 -12.99 6.69
CA ASP A 437 -6.60 -14.37 6.72
C ASP A 437 -5.49 -15.19 7.44
N PRO A 438 -5.81 -16.01 8.46
CA PRO A 438 -4.83 -16.86 9.12
C PRO A 438 -3.95 -17.64 8.13
N PHE A 439 -4.50 -18.05 6.98
CA PHE A 439 -3.76 -18.72 5.91
C PHE A 439 -2.71 -17.85 5.21
N THR A 440 -2.87 -16.51 5.23
CA THR A 440 -1.89 -15.55 4.71
C THR A 440 -0.81 -15.18 5.72
N THR A 441 -1.09 -15.36 7.02
CA THR A 441 -0.25 -14.82 8.10
C THR A 441 0.82 -15.80 8.56
N ASP A 442 0.63 -17.11 8.35
CA ASP A 442 1.50 -18.16 8.90
C ASP A 442 2.32 -18.97 7.89
N SER A 443 2.24 -18.70 6.57
CA SER A 443 3.04 -19.46 5.59
C SER A 443 4.56 -19.35 5.83
N TRP A 444 5.02 -18.31 6.53
CA TRP A 444 6.43 -18.10 6.89
C TRP A 444 6.79 -18.46 8.34
N ALA A 445 5.79 -18.79 9.16
CA ALA A 445 5.91 -18.78 10.62
C ALA A 445 6.10 -20.17 11.24
N ASP A 446 5.88 -21.24 10.49
CA ASP A 446 6.08 -22.58 11.03
C ASP A 446 7.55 -23.01 10.94
N ASP A 447 8.30 -22.74 12.00
CA ASP A 447 9.69 -23.15 12.19
C ASP A 447 9.81 -24.66 12.57
N GLU A 448 8.72 -25.44 12.45
CA GLU A 448 8.75 -26.88 12.72
C GLU A 448 9.33 -27.72 11.57
N LYS A 449 9.91 -28.87 11.93
CA LYS A 449 10.43 -29.83 10.95
C LYS A 449 9.34 -30.82 10.57
N TYR A 450 9.07 -30.90 9.28
CA TYR A 450 8.15 -31.88 8.71
C TYR A 450 8.92 -32.97 7.97
N GLU A 451 8.54 -34.23 8.18
CA GLU A 451 9.08 -35.40 7.51
C GLU A 451 8.07 -36.00 6.54
N CYS A 452 8.58 -36.52 5.43
CA CYS A 452 7.81 -37.09 4.33
C CYS A 452 8.28 -38.51 4.02
N ASP A 453 7.38 -39.32 3.47
CA ASP A 453 7.71 -40.66 3.00
C ASP A 453 8.78 -40.65 1.91
N VAL A 454 9.49 -41.77 1.75
CA VAL A 454 10.51 -41.93 0.70
C VAL A 454 9.91 -41.61 -0.68
N GLY A 455 10.58 -40.72 -1.42
CA GLY A 455 10.16 -40.28 -2.75
C GLY A 455 9.23 -39.06 -2.76
N TRP A 456 8.93 -38.48 -1.59
CA TRP A 456 8.26 -37.19 -1.44
C TRP A 456 9.28 -36.12 -1.04
N GLN A 457 9.05 -34.88 -1.49
CA GLN A 457 9.87 -33.73 -1.12
C GLN A 457 9.10 -32.87 -0.11
N ALA A 458 9.78 -32.47 0.96
CA ALA A 458 9.19 -31.63 2.01
C ALA A 458 9.33 -30.14 1.66
N PHE A 459 8.27 -29.37 1.88
CA PHE A 459 8.31 -27.91 1.90
C PHE A 459 7.25 -27.38 2.86
N GLN A 460 7.68 -26.59 3.85
CA GLN A 460 6.83 -26.17 4.97
C GLN A 460 6.11 -27.39 5.59
N ALA A 461 4.82 -27.28 5.86
CA ALA A 461 3.99 -28.36 6.40
C ALA A 461 3.53 -29.40 5.35
N GLY A 462 3.99 -29.31 4.10
CA GLY A 462 3.53 -30.15 2.99
C GLY A 462 4.59 -31.14 2.48
N CYS A 463 4.11 -32.29 2.01
CA CYS A 463 4.86 -33.28 1.25
C CYS A 463 4.35 -33.31 -0.19
N TYR A 464 5.28 -33.20 -1.14
CA TYR A 464 4.96 -33.07 -2.57
C TYR A 464 5.62 -34.17 -3.39
N LYS A 465 4.93 -34.64 -4.42
CA LYS A 465 5.45 -35.67 -5.33
C LYS A 465 4.97 -35.47 -6.75
N LEU A 466 5.90 -35.51 -7.70
CA LEU A 466 5.62 -35.54 -9.13
C LEU A 466 5.22 -36.96 -9.54
N THR A 467 4.09 -37.08 -10.23
CA THR A 467 3.64 -38.27 -10.94
C THR A 467 3.93 -38.07 -12.41
N SER A 468 4.96 -38.74 -12.92
CA SER A 468 5.42 -38.57 -14.32
C SER A 468 4.52 -39.24 -15.36
N GLU A 469 3.67 -40.17 -14.95
CA GLU A 469 2.71 -40.83 -15.83
C GLU A 469 1.66 -39.83 -16.30
N LYS A 470 1.46 -39.73 -17.62
CA LYS A 470 0.51 -38.78 -18.22
C LYS A 470 -0.89 -39.38 -18.19
N THR A 471 -1.80 -38.74 -17.47
CA THR A 471 -3.19 -39.19 -17.31
C THR A 471 -4.16 -38.01 -17.40
N ASP A 472 -5.43 -38.29 -17.66
CA ASP A 472 -6.50 -37.29 -17.49
C ASP A 472 -6.61 -36.84 -16.04
N TRP A 473 -7.23 -35.68 -15.80
CA TRP A 473 -7.24 -35.03 -14.50
C TRP A 473 -7.90 -35.87 -13.41
N ASP A 474 -9.03 -36.53 -13.71
CA ASP A 474 -9.74 -37.40 -12.76
C ASP A 474 -8.91 -38.64 -12.39
N THR A 475 -8.25 -39.26 -13.37
CA THR A 475 -7.32 -40.37 -13.13
C THR A 475 -6.10 -39.92 -12.32
N ALA A 476 -5.57 -38.72 -12.58
CA ALA A 476 -4.46 -38.14 -11.82
C ALA A 476 -4.85 -37.91 -10.34
N GLN A 477 -6.04 -37.36 -10.10
CA GLN A 477 -6.59 -37.16 -8.76
C GLN A 477 -6.76 -38.49 -8.02
N LYS A 478 -7.36 -39.51 -8.66
CA LYS A 478 -7.47 -40.87 -8.09
C LYS A 478 -6.11 -41.48 -7.77
N THR A 479 -5.09 -41.17 -8.56
CA THR A 479 -3.71 -41.63 -8.31
C THR A 479 -3.11 -40.97 -7.07
N CYS A 480 -3.32 -39.68 -6.88
CA CYS A 480 -2.94 -39.00 -5.64
C CYS A 480 -3.70 -39.55 -4.42
N GLN A 481 -5.01 -39.79 -4.55
CA GLN A 481 -5.84 -40.33 -3.46
C GLN A 481 -5.41 -41.73 -3.03
N LYS A 482 -4.95 -42.59 -3.96
CA LYS A 482 -4.35 -43.89 -3.63
C LYS A 482 -3.08 -43.78 -2.79
N MET A 483 -2.42 -42.63 -2.78
CA MET A 483 -1.25 -42.33 -1.95
C MET A 483 -1.59 -41.47 -0.71
N GLU A 484 -2.87 -41.40 -0.33
CA GLU A 484 -3.37 -40.58 0.78
C GLU A 484 -3.04 -39.09 0.60
N ALA A 485 -3.13 -38.63 -0.64
CA ALA A 485 -2.85 -37.27 -1.07
C ALA A 485 -3.96 -36.76 -1.99
N ASN A 486 -3.90 -35.47 -2.35
CA ASN A 486 -4.71 -34.90 -3.43
C ASN A 486 -3.78 -34.30 -4.49
N LEU A 487 -4.32 -33.93 -5.64
CA LEU A 487 -3.63 -33.01 -6.54
C LEU A 487 -3.26 -31.73 -5.79
N VAL A 488 -2.11 -31.17 -6.13
CA VAL A 488 -1.51 -30.07 -5.37
C VAL A 488 -2.41 -28.83 -5.34
N SER A 489 -2.64 -28.33 -4.12
CA SER A 489 -3.16 -26.99 -3.84
C SER A 489 -2.01 -26.01 -3.64
N ILE A 490 -2.16 -24.77 -4.10
CA ILE A 490 -1.12 -23.73 -4.04
C ILE A 490 -1.71 -22.46 -3.43
N HIS A 491 -1.11 -22.00 -2.33
CA HIS A 491 -1.64 -20.89 -1.53
C HIS A 491 -0.74 -19.66 -1.54
N THR A 492 0.53 -19.82 -1.89
CA THR A 492 1.51 -18.73 -1.83
C THR A 492 2.53 -18.81 -2.96
N LEU A 493 3.15 -17.66 -3.28
CA LEU A 493 4.23 -17.58 -4.26
C LEU A 493 5.45 -18.46 -3.91
N PRO A 494 5.91 -18.55 -2.64
CA PRO A 494 7.00 -19.46 -2.26
C PRO A 494 6.68 -20.94 -2.48
N GLU A 495 5.43 -21.36 -2.24
CA GLU A 495 5.01 -22.73 -2.53
C GLU A 495 5.07 -23.02 -4.03
N LEU A 496 4.60 -22.08 -4.86
CA LEU A 496 4.74 -22.16 -6.32
C LEU A 496 6.21 -22.23 -6.73
N GLU A 497 7.07 -21.35 -6.21
CA GLU A 497 8.50 -21.33 -6.51
C GLU A 497 9.19 -22.66 -6.15
N PHE A 498 8.86 -23.24 -4.99
CA PHE A 498 9.34 -24.55 -4.60
C PHE A 498 8.94 -25.63 -5.62
N ILE A 499 7.67 -25.64 -6.04
CA ILE A 499 7.14 -26.57 -7.04
C ILE A 499 7.90 -26.44 -8.36
N LEU A 500 8.09 -25.21 -8.85
CA LEU A 500 8.76 -24.96 -10.13
C LEU A 500 10.21 -25.43 -10.12
N ARG A 501 10.97 -25.08 -9.06
CA ARG A 501 12.40 -25.37 -8.96
C ARG A 501 12.71 -26.84 -8.67
N ASN A 502 11.90 -27.50 -7.84
CA ASN A 502 12.23 -28.83 -7.30
C ASN A 502 11.45 -29.99 -7.91
N LEU A 503 10.24 -29.74 -8.42
CA LEU A 503 9.34 -30.78 -8.93
C LEU A 503 9.16 -30.66 -10.44
N LYS A 504 8.67 -29.52 -10.93
CA LYS A 504 8.37 -29.30 -12.36
C LYS A 504 9.63 -29.46 -13.21
N LYS A 505 10.72 -28.76 -12.86
CA LYS A 505 11.99 -28.76 -13.62
C LYS A 505 11.72 -28.54 -15.12
N ASP A 506 12.02 -29.53 -15.95
CA ASP A 506 11.89 -29.48 -17.42
C ASP A 506 10.50 -29.94 -17.92
N VAL A 507 9.56 -30.28 -17.04
CA VAL A 507 8.18 -30.63 -17.44
C VAL A 507 7.46 -29.37 -17.86
N ASP A 508 7.03 -29.28 -19.12
CA ASP A 508 6.40 -28.06 -19.68
C ASP A 508 5.05 -27.74 -19.03
N GLN A 509 4.18 -28.74 -18.88
CA GLN A 509 2.81 -28.60 -18.39
C GLN A 509 2.43 -29.77 -17.47
N LEU A 510 1.72 -29.50 -16.37
CA LEU A 510 1.28 -30.52 -15.41
C LEU A 510 -0.02 -30.15 -14.71
N TRP A 511 -0.78 -31.16 -14.28
CA TRP A 511 -2.03 -30.99 -13.53
C TRP A 511 -1.78 -30.53 -12.10
N ILE A 512 -2.63 -29.59 -11.66
CA ILE A 512 -2.82 -29.18 -10.27
C ILE A 512 -4.27 -29.43 -9.83
N GLY A 513 -4.55 -29.23 -8.55
CA GLY A 513 -5.83 -29.59 -7.94
C GLY A 513 -6.93 -28.56 -8.08
N LEU A 514 -6.77 -27.47 -8.83
CA LEU A 514 -7.79 -26.44 -8.99
C LEU A 514 -8.77 -26.86 -10.09
N HIS A 515 -10.06 -26.76 -9.82
CA HIS A 515 -11.13 -27.16 -10.74
C HIS A 515 -12.46 -26.48 -10.40
N ASP A 516 -13.39 -26.40 -11.35
CA ASP A 516 -14.78 -25.94 -11.14
C ASP A 516 -15.83 -27.01 -11.52
N THR A 517 -15.41 -28.28 -11.66
CA THR A 517 -16.28 -29.40 -12.07
C THR A 517 -17.50 -29.65 -11.16
N ASP A 518 -17.44 -29.21 -9.89
CA ASP A 518 -18.55 -29.36 -8.95
C ASP A 518 -19.61 -28.26 -9.14
N MET A 519 -19.16 -27.08 -9.58
CA MET A 519 -19.98 -25.91 -9.82
C MET A 519 -19.29 -25.01 -10.85
N GLN A 520 -19.78 -25.05 -12.09
CA GLN A 520 -19.22 -24.28 -13.19
C GLN A 520 -19.00 -22.81 -12.80
N MET A 521 -17.83 -22.29 -13.17
CA MET A 521 -17.34 -20.95 -12.91
C MET A 521 -16.97 -20.66 -11.45
N ASP A 522 -16.95 -21.66 -10.56
CA ASP A 522 -16.51 -21.52 -9.16
C ASP A 522 -15.37 -22.50 -8.86
N PHE A 523 -14.13 -22.03 -9.07
CA PHE A 523 -12.92 -22.81 -8.87
C PHE A 523 -12.65 -23.06 -7.38
N GLN A 524 -12.32 -24.31 -7.09
CA GLN A 524 -11.98 -24.82 -5.77
C GLN A 524 -10.85 -25.85 -5.84
N TRP A 525 -10.17 -26.07 -4.72
CA TRP A 525 -9.14 -27.09 -4.62
C TRP A 525 -9.73 -28.47 -4.29
N THR A 526 -9.21 -29.52 -4.91
CA THR A 526 -9.57 -30.93 -4.63
C THR A 526 -9.39 -31.36 -3.17
N ASP A 527 -8.52 -30.69 -2.43
CA ASP A 527 -8.28 -30.95 -1.00
C ASP A 527 -9.15 -30.09 -0.07
N HIS A 528 -10.06 -29.29 -0.64
CA HIS A 528 -10.98 -28.38 0.05
C HIS A 528 -10.33 -27.27 0.88
N THR A 529 -9.03 -27.03 0.70
CA THR A 529 -8.38 -25.84 1.22
C THR A 529 -8.92 -24.58 0.52
N PRO A 530 -8.89 -23.41 1.18
CA PRO A 530 -9.42 -22.19 0.58
C PRO A 530 -8.55 -21.72 -0.60
N VAL A 531 -9.20 -21.34 -1.70
CA VAL A 531 -8.54 -20.63 -2.80
C VAL A 531 -8.35 -19.17 -2.38
N ILE A 532 -7.11 -18.84 -2.01
CA ILE A 532 -6.66 -17.51 -1.57
C ILE A 532 -5.64 -16.87 -2.53
N PHE A 533 -5.19 -17.63 -3.52
CA PHE A 533 -4.16 -17.24 -4.48
C PHE A 533 -4.49 -17.84 -5.85
N THR A 534 -4.29 -17.06 -6.90
CA THR A 534 -4.41 -17.48 -8.30
C THR A 534 -3.31 -16.85 -9.13
N TYR A 535 -2.78 -17.57 -10.12
CA TYR A 535 -1.63 -17.11 -10.91
C TYR A 535 -1.79 -17.43 -12.40
N TRP A 536 -2.84 -16.90 -13.01
CA TRP A 536 -3.23 -17.17 -14.39
C TRP A 536 -2.19 -16.71 -15.43
N HIS A 537 -2.12 -17.47 -16.52
CA HIS A 537 -1.36 -17.16 -17.73
C HIS A 537 -2.06 -16.04 -18.52
N PRO A 538 -1.36 -15.23 -19.33
CA PRO A 538 -1.98 -14.24 -20.20
C PRO A 538 -3.23 -14.76 -20.91
N PHE A 539 -4.30 -13.97 -20.81
CA PHE A 539 -5.66 -14.23 -21.31
C PHE A 539 -6.48 -15.29 -20.55
N GLU A 540 -5.92 -15.98 -19.56
CA GLU A 540 -6.62 -16.99 -18.76
C GLU A 540 -7.26 -16.44 -17.47
N PRO A 541 -8.29 -17.11 -16.92
CA PRO A 541 -9.00 -18.27 -17.47
C PRO A 541 -10.05 -17.86 -18.52
N ASN A 542 -10.16 -18.62 -19.61
CA ASN A 542 -10.93 -18.20 -20.78
C ASN A 542 -12.04 -19.17 -21.23
N ASN A 543 -12.11 -20.39 -20.68
CA ASN A 543 -13.06 -21.45 -21.06
C ASN A 543 -13.21 -21.55 -22.59
N PHE A 544 -12.08 -21.74 -23.28
CA PHE A 544 -11.86 -21.43 -24.68
C PHE A 544 -12.94 -22.05 -25.57
N ARG A 545 -13.45 -21.30 -26.56
CA ARG A 545 -14.37 -21.82 -27.59
C ARG A 545 -15.65 -22.52 -27.07
N ASN A 546 -16.10 -22.20 -25.85
CA ASN A 546 -17.20 -22.92 -25.19
C ASN A 546 -16.91 -24.42 -24.97
N THR A 547 -15.64 -24.83 -24.96
CA THR A 547 -15.27 -26.12 -24.38
C THR A 547 -15.18 -25.97 -22.88
N GLN A 548 -15.70 -26.95 -22.16
CA GLN A 548 -15.74 -26.97 -20.71
C GLN A 548 -14.32 -27.30 -20.19
N GLU A 549 -13.54 -26.26 -19.90
CA GLU A 549 -12.14 -26.30 -19.45
C GLU A 549 -12.07 -26.24 -17.91
N ASP A 550 -12.68 -27.24 -17.28
CA ASP A 550 -12.96 -27.17 -15.84
C ASP A 550 -11.77 -27.56 -14.94
N CYS A 551 -10.61 -27.84 -15.52
CA CYS A 551 -9.44 -28.36 -14.81
C CYS A 551 -8.21 -27.50 -15.07
N VAL A 552 -7.35 -27.31 -14.07
CA VAL A 552 -6.25 -26.34 -14.18
C VAL A 552 -4.89 -27.03 -14.22
N SER A 553 -4.03 -26.51 -15.08
CA SER A 553 -2.64 -26.94 -15.21
C SER A 553 -1.67 -25.78 -14.95
N ILE A 554 -0.45 -26.11 -14.52
CA ILE A 554 0.68 -25.17 -14.55
C ILE A 554 1.35 -25.30 -15.92
N TRP A 555 1.61 -24.17 -16.59
CA TRP A 555 2.26 -24.10 -17.89
C TRP A 555 3.39 -23.08 -17.94
N GLY A 556 4.37 -23.33 -18.82
CA GLY A 556 5.50 -22.44 -19.06
C GLY A 556 6.57 -22.42 -17.96
N ALA A 557 7.60 -21.61 -18.15
CA ALA A 557 8.73 -21.51 -17.22
C ALA A 557 8.37 -20.72 -15.95
N GLU A 558 7.47 -19.74 -16.05
CA GLU A 558 7.02 -18.91 -14.94
C GLU A 558 6.01 -19.60 -14.02
N GLY A 559 5.48 -20.75 -14.44
CA GLY A 559 4.55 -21.53 -13.63
C GLY A 559 3.15 -20.94 -13.52
N ARG A 560 2.72 -20.19 -14.53
CA ARG A 560 1.38 -19.62 -14.61
C ARG A 560 0.35 -20.68 -14.97
N TRP A 561 -0.90 -20.39 -14.67
CA TRP A 561 -1.99 -21.37 -14.70
C TRP A 561 -2.82 -21.22 -15.96
N ASP A 562 -3.27 -22.35 -16.46
CA ASP A 562 -4.07 -22.48 -17.67
C ASP A 562 -5.27 -23.36 -17.33
N ASP A 563 -6.49 -22.88 -17.57
CA ASP A 563 -7.68 -23.74 -17.53
C ASP A 563 -7.68 -24.59 -18.80
N SER A 564 -7.96 -25.88 -18.65
CA SER A 564 -7.71 -26.86 -19.70
C SER A 564 -8.78 -27.95 -19.67
N PRO A 565 -9.08 -28.58 -20.82
CA PRO A 565 -10.01 -29.71 -20.85
C PRO A 565 -9.50 -30.84 -19.96
N CYS A 566 -10.32 -31.27 -19.00
CA CYS A 566 -9.95 -32.30 -18.02
C CYS A 566 -9.49 -33.64 -18.64
N ASN A 567 -9.84 -33.90 -19.91
CA ASN A 567 -9.47 -35.11 -20.64
C ASN A 567 -8.05 -35.08 -21.24
N MET A 568 -7.33 -33.95 -21.14
CA MET A 568 -5.93 -33.89 -21.56
C MET A 568 -5.06 -34.80 -20.70
N THR A 569 -4.10 -35.48 -21.33
CA THR A 569 -3.20 -36.39 -20.60
C THR A 569 -1.90 -35.68 -20.22
N LEU A 570 -1.75 -35.30 -18.95
CA LEU A 570 -0.59 -34.59 -18.43
C LEU A 570 0.01 -35.32 -17.20
N PRO A 571 1.30 -35.11 -16.89
CA PRO A 571 1.85 -35.41 -15.57
C PRO A 571 1.12 -34.61 -14.49
N SER A 572 1.25 -34.99 -13.23
CA SER A 572 0.59 -34.29 -12.11
C SER A 572 1.47 -34.17 -10.89
N ILE A 573 1.13 -33.26 -9.97
CA ILE A 573 1.77 -33.19 -8.65
C ILE A 573 0.74 -33.50 -7.58
N CYS A 574 1.11 -34.41 -6.67
CA CYS A 574 0.32 -34.72 -5.48
C CYS A 574 0.88 -33.98 -4.26
N LYS A 575 0.00 -33.57 -3.35
CA LYS A 575 0.32 -32.94 -2.06
C LYS A 575 -0.42 -33.63 -0.92
N LYS A 576 0.26 -33.81 0.21
CA LYS A 576 -0.35 -34.24 1.48
C LYS A 576 0.34 -33.57 2.67
N PRO A 577 -0.31 -33.51 3.85
CA PRO A 577 0.33 -33.00 5.06
C PRO A 577 1.58 -33.82 5.43
N GLY A 578 2.64 -33.13 5.88
CA GLY A 578 3.83 -33.76 6.44
C GLY A 578 3.62 -34.21 7.88
N THR A 579 4.47 -35.13 8.35
CA THR A 579 4.46 -35.56 9.74
C THR A 579 5.39 -34.66 10.56
N LYS A 580 4.86 -34.00 11.59
CA LYS A 580 5.67 -33.21 12.54
C LYS A 580 6.73 -34.09 13.19
N SER A 581 7.97 -33.65 13.17
CA SER A 581 9.12 -34.34 13.79
C SER A 581 9.63 -33.52 14.97
N ASP A 582 10.00 -34.20 16.07
CA ASP A 582 10.63 -33.58 17.25
C ASP A 582 12.04 -33.02 16.98
N GLY A 583 12.54 -33.16 15.74
CA GLY A 583 13.81 -32.61 15.32
C GLY A 583 13.77 -31.08 15.18
N LYS A 584 14.85 -30.41 15.63
CA LYS A 584 15.09 -29.01 15.26
C LYS A 584 15.09 -28.89 13.72
N PRO A 585 14.52 -27.83 13.13
CA PRO A 585 14.54 -27.62 11.68
C PRO A 585 16.00 -27.69 11.17
N GLN A 586 16.22 -28.37 10.05
CA GLN A 586 17.56 -28.60 9.48
C GLN A 586 18.24 -27.29 9.02
N HIS A 587 17.53 -26.17 9.07
CA HIS A 587 17.91 -24.86 8.57
C HIS A 587 18.19 -23.82 9.67
N GLN A 588 18.48 -24.25 10.90
CA GLN A 588 18.73 -23.37 12.04
C GLN A 588 20.16 -22.79 12.10
N ASP A 589 20.79 -22.54 10.95
CA ASP A 589 22.09 -21.84 10.87
C ASP A 589 21.95 -20.32 10.77
N CYS A 590 20.72 -19.80 10.89
CA CYS A 590 20.44 -18.37 10.94
C CYS A 590 20.48 -17.84 12.39
N LYS A 591 20.91 -16.60 12.53
CA LYS A 591 20.89 -15.89 13.81
C LYS A 591 19.44 -15.74 14.30
N GLN A 592 19.22 -15.63 15.60
CA GLN A 592 17.89 -15.37 16.16
C GLN A 592 17.28 -14.11 15.53
N GLY A 593 16.02 -14.20 15.07
CA GLY A 593 15.32 -13.14 14.34
C GLY A 593 15.58 -13.12 12.83
N TRP A 594 16.48 -13.96 12.31
CA TRP A 594 16.72 -14.12 10.87
C TRP A 594 15.95 -15.34 10.35
N LYS A 595 15.35 -15.20 9.16
CA LYS A 595 14.58 -16.23 8.47
C LYS A 595 15.41 -16.86 7.36
N TRP A 596 15.47 -18.18 7.32
CA TRP A 596 16.16 -18.92 6.27
C TRP A 596 15.34 -18.94 4.99
N HIS A 597 15.97 -18.62 3.86
CA HIS A 597 15.44 -18.88 2.52
C HIS A 597 16.59 -19.34 1.64
N SER A 598 16.58 -20.61 1.23
CA SER A 598 17.73 -21.25 0.57
C SER A 598 18.26 -20.41 -0.59
N PRO A 599 19.58 -20.09 -0.64
CA PRO A 599 20.67 -20.57 0.21
C PRO A 599 21.14 -19.60 1.33
N ALA A 600 20.34 -18.61 1.75
CA ALA A 600 20.76 -17.54 2.65
C ALA A 600 19.79 -17.26 3.81
N CYS A 601 20.26 -16.50 4.80
CA CYS A 601 19.46 -16.00 5.91
C CYS A 601 19.08 -14.54 5.67
N TYR A 602 17.84 -14.18 5.95
CA TYR A 602 17.28 -12.85 5.74
C TYR A 602 16.79 -12.24 7.05
N TRP A 603 16.98 -10.94 7.23
CA TRP A 603 16.43 -10.20 8.37
C TRP A 603 15.84 -8.89 7.91
N VAL A 604 14.69 -8.54 8.50
CA VAL A 604 14.02 -7.27 8.24
C VAL A 604 14.18 -6.38 9.46
N GLY A 605 14.79 -5.21 9.27
CA GLY A 605 14.94 -4.20 10.32
C GLY A 605 13.64 -3.40 10.53
N GLU A 606 13.33 -3.10 11.79
CA GLU A 606 12.12 -2.33 12.17
C GLU A 606 12.28 -0.81 11.96
N ASP A 607 13.51 -0.32 11.87
CA ASP A 607 13.81 1.10 11.76
C ASP A 607 13.76 1.63 10.32
N LEU A 608 13.21 2.83 10.15
CA LEU A 608 13.22 3.57 8.88
C LEU A 608 14.56 4.30 8.66
N LEU A 609 15.47 3.62 7.95
CA LEU A 609 16.84 4.08 7.69
C LEU A 609 17.03 4.57 6.25
N THR A 610 17.96 5.50 6.02
CA THR A 610 18.42 5.83 4.67
C THR A 610 19.28 4.70 4.11
N PHE A 611 19.43 4.59 2.78
CA PHE A 611 20.25 3.54 2.15
C PHE A 611 21.66 3.39 2.77
N SER A 612 22.35 4.50 3.07
CA SER A 612 23.69 4.45 3.68
C SER A 612 23.69 3.93 5.11
N GLU A 613 22.68 4.29 5.89
CA GLU A 613 22.49 3.83 7.27
C GLU A 613 22.07 2.35 7.29
N ALA A 614 21.18 1.98 6.37
CA ALA A 614 20.72 0.62 6.16
C ALA A 614 21.88 -0.31 5.79
N ARG A 615 22.70 0.06 4.80
CA ARG A 615 23.90 -0.70 4.43
C ARG A 615 24.82 -0.92 5.63
N LYS A 616 25.08 0.13 6.39
CA LYS A 616 25.92 0.04 7.59
C LYS A 616 25.30 -0.87 8.65
N SER A 617 23.99 -0.80 8.85
CA SER A 617 23.27 -1.66 9.79
C SER A 617 23.37 -3.15 9.40
N CYS A 618 23.25 -3.49 8.11
CA CYS A 618 23.50 -4.86 7.65
C CYS A 618 24.96 -5.29 7.88
N GLU A 619 25.94 -4.42 7.58
CA GLU A 619 27.36 -4.68 7.82
C GLU A 619 27.66 -4.91 9.32
N ASP A 620 27.04 -4.12 10.21
CA ASP A 620 27.14 -4.27 11.66
C ASP A 620 26.58 -5.63 12.14
N HIS A 621 25.58 -6.18 11.43
CA HIS A 621 25.07 -7.54 11.63
C HIS A 621 25.87 -8.62 10.88
N GLY A 622 26.99 -8.30 10.24
CA GLY A 622 27.81 -9.23 9.47
C GLY A 622 27.11 -9.76 8.21
N ALA A 623 26.23 -8.95 7.63
CA ALA A 623 25.42 -9.23 6.46
C ALA A 623 25.58 -8.12 5.41
N ALA A 624 24.94 -8.28 4.26
CA ALA A 624 24.82 -7.24 3.25
C ALA A 624 23.35 -6.83 3.10
N LEU A 625 23.09 -5.70 2.44
CA LEU A 625 21.74 -5.44 1.93
C LEU A 625 21.36 -6.58 0.97
N VAL A 626 20.11 -7.03 1.04
CA VAL A 626 19.61 -8.14 0.23
C VAL A 626 19.90 -7.91 -1.25
N THR A 627 20.42 -8.95 -1.89
CA THR A 627 20.59 -8.98 -3.34
C THR A 627 19.59 -9.95 -3.94
N ILE A 628 18.77 -9.48 -4.88
CA ILE A 628 17.83 -10.33 -5.61
C ILE A 628 18.51 -10.73 -6.91
N THR A 629 19.14 -11.90 -6.93
CA THR A 629 19.77 -12.48 -8.12
C THR A 629 18.91 -13.63 -8.63
N ASN A 630 17.94 -13.30 -9.50
CA ASN A 630 17.00 -14.17 -10.23
C ASN A 630 16.09 -15.10 -9.40
#